data_AF-K1TJX3-F1
#
_entry.id   AF-K1TJX3-F1
#
_cell.length_a   1.000
_cell.length_b   1.000
_cell.length_c   1.000
_cell.angle_alpha   90.00
_cell.angle_beta   90.00
_cell.angle_gamma   90.00
#
_symmetry.space_group_name_H-M   'P 1'
#
loop_
_entity.id
_entity.type
_entity.pdbx_description
1 polymer ?
#
loop_
_entity_poly.entity_id
_entity_poly.type
_entity_poly.pdbx_seq_one_letter_code
_entity_poly.pdbx_strand_id
1 'polypeptide(L)'
;ATNCDSNVKLNFGFNYHKSTNFSQILSAANYLNGASQTKWASAKTAYANKLDEQHKGDGDLVWNAVDANYNKLMGKDEEGNQMTYDGRSFLFGQYQKGYIGEYDFNISVGFNDRVWLGFTLGIHDVHYRSNSVYTENYVADKEAYGTAWESQRITGTGYDAKLGIIFRPVEDSPFRIGAYVNSPVFYDLSMDGTADLELVDKNITDDKDNYAEASNTNSSSLDYRLNTAWKTGISLGHTIGGNLALGATYEYAWYNHMDNRVKDGGYYDGYWDEYYETSSSDDLMNDHTKQSLQGVSTLKL
;
A
#
# COMPACT_ATOMS: atom_id res chain seq x y z
N ALA A 1 40.03 -10.68 -46.60
CA ALA A 1 39.00 -11.08 -45.63
C ALA A 1 39.41 -10.52 -44.28
N THR A 2 38.81 -9.39 -43.89
CA THR A 2 39.06 -8.77 -42.58
C THR A 2 38.19 -9.51 -41.55
N ASN A 3 38.83 -10.30 -40.69
CA ASN A 3 38.21 -10.85 -39.49
C ASN A 3 37.79 -9.68 -38.59
N CYS A 4 36.50 -9.34 -38.59
CA CYS A 4 35.89 -8.66 -37.45
C CYS A 4 35.52 -9.75 -36.46
N ASP A 5 36.39 -9.99 -35.48
CA ASP A 5 36.02 -10.75 -34.28
C ASP A 5 34.91 -9.97 -33.56
N SER A 6 33.65 -10.36 -33.76
CA SER A 6 32.53 -9.80 -33.00
C SER A 6 32.64 -10.31 -31.56
N ASN A 7 33.19 -9.47 -30.68
CA ASN A 7 33.32 -9.76 -29.26
C ASN A 7 31.95 -9.58 -28.59
N VAL A 8 31.20 -10.68 -28.54
CA VAL A 8 29.92 -10.77 -27.84
C VAL A 8 30.17 -11.34 -26.45
N LYS A 9 29.77 -10.60 -25.42
CA LYS A 9 29.87 -11.02 -24.01
C LYS A 9 28.46 -11.27 -23.48
N LEU A 10 28.26 -12.39 -22.80
CA LEU A 10 26.99 -12.76 -22.19
C LEU A 10 27.21 -12.90 -20.68
N ASN A 11 26.37 -12.27 -19.87
CA ASN A 11 26.41 -12.40 -18.42
C ASN A 11 25.04 -12.76 -17.88
N PHE A 12 25.06 -13.54 -16.79
CA PHE A 12 23.90 -13.92 -16.01
C PHE A 12 24.11 -13.50 -14.57
N GLY A 13 23.05 -13.06 -13.91
CA GLY A 13 23.10 -12.67 -12.50
C GLY A 13 21.82 -13.04 -11.79
N PHE A 14 21.96 -13.40 -10.52
CA PHE A 14 20.83 -13.55 -9.61
C PHE A 14 21.08 -12.65 -8.40
N ASN A 15 20.04 -11.93 -7.98
CA ASN A 15 20.10 -11.10 -6.78
C ASN A 15 18.87 -11.35 -5.92
N TYR A 16 19.07 -11.39 -4.61
CA TYR A 16 18.00 -11.26 -3.63
C TYR A 16 18.27 -10.04 -2.77
N HIS A 17 17.27 -9.18 -2.61
CA HIS A 17 17.32 -8.07 -1.67
C HIS A 17 15.95 -7.75 -1.10
N LYS A 18 15.92 -7.01 0.02
CA LYS A 18 14.69 -6.42 0.55
C LYS A 18 14.57 -5.02 0.00
N SER A 19 13.64 -4.80 -0.92
CA SER A 19 13.42 -3.49 -1.54
C SER A 19 12.78 -2.51 -0.58
N THR A 20 11.92 -3.01 0.32
CA THR A 20 11.23 -2.19 1.34
C THR A 20 11.23 -2.89 2.70
N ASN A 21 11.37 -2.10 3.77
CA ASN A 21 11.18 -2.53 5.15
C ASN A 21 10.02 -1.72 5.76
N PHE A 22 9.03 -2.43 6.29
CA PHE A 22 7.84 -1.82 6.90
C PHE A 22 7.96 -1.68 8.42
N SER A 23 9.16 -1.84 8.99
CA SER A 23 9.37 -1.72 10.43
C SER A 23 9.20 -0.28 10.88
N GLN A 24 8.07 0.00 11.54
CA GLN A 24 7.76 1.32 12.07
C GLN A 24 7.07 1.20 13.43
N ILE A 25 7.45 2.07 14.35
CA ILE A 25 6.73 2.30 15.61
C ILE A 25 6.25 3.75 15.56
N LEU A 26 4.95 3.94 15.76
CA LEU A 26 4.34 5.25 15.87
C LEU A 26 3.56 5.31 17.19
N SER A 27 3.69 6.43 17.90
CA SER A 27 2.90 6.67 19.11
C SER A 27 2.54 8.14 19.16
N ALA A 28 1.31 8.42 19.56
CA ALA A 28 0.80 9.77 19.71
C ALA A 28 -0.15 9.83 20.89
N ALA A 29 -0.14 10.93 21.63
CA ALA A 29 -1.08 11.18 22.69
C ALA A 29 -1.33 12.68 22.79
N ASN A 30 -2.57 13.08 23.04
CA ASN A 30 -2.91 14.47 23.31
C ASN A 30 -4.29 14.60 23.96
N TYR A 31 -4.63 15.82 24.36
CA TYR A 31 -5.99 16.19 24.74
C TYR A 31 -6.87 16.39 23.50
N LEU A 32 -8.14 16.01 23.63
CA LEU A 32 -9.12 16.06 22.55
C LEU A 32 -10.06 17.28 22.62
N ASN A 33 -10.09 18.00 23.75
CA ASN A 33 -10.93 19.20 23.96
C ASN A 33 -12.40 19.01 23.52
N GLY A 34 -12.97 17.83 23.76
CA GLY A 34 -14.34 17.48 23.39
C GLY A 34 -14.49 16.84 22.02
N ALA A 35 -13.46 16.78 21.16
CA ALA A 35 -13.49 15.92 19.99
C ALA A 35 -13.44 14.44 20.39
N SER A 36 -13.94 13.53 19.56
CA SER A 36 -13.87 12.08 19.84
C SER A 36 -14.13 11.26 18.59
N GLN A 37 -13.68 10.02 18.59
CA GLN A 37 -13.96 9.07 17.53
C GLN A 37 -15.46 8.72 17.46
N THR A 38 -16.15 8.69 18.60
CA THR A 38 -17.62 8.48 18.64
C THR A 38 -18.38 9.57 17.87
N LYS A 39 -17.94 10.84 17.95
CA LYS A 39 -18.52 11.95 17.16
C LYS A 39 -18.27 11.79 15.67
N TRP A 40 -17.06 11.40 15.28
CA TRP A 40 -16.73 11.13 13.88
C TRP A 40 -17.54 9.95 13.32
N ALA A 41 -17.67 8.87 14.09
CA ALA A 41 -18.49 7.72 13.72
C ALA A 41 -19.96 8.13 13.58
N SER A 42 -20.52 8.91 14.51
CA SER A 42 -21.90 9.40 14.42
C SER A 42 -22.14 10.28 13.19
N ALA A 43 -21.21 11.20 12.88
CA ALA A 43 -21.29 12.06 11.70
C ALA A 43 -21.26 11.25 10.39
N LYS A 44 -20.37 10.25 10.31
CA LYS A 44 -20.33 9.31 9.18
C LYS A 44 -21.57 8.46 9.09
N THR A 45 -22.10 7.99 10.23
CA THR A 45 -23.36 7.24 10.29
C THR A 45 -24.49 8.01 9.63
N ALA A 46 -24.67 9.27 10.03
CA ALA A 46 -25.70 10.13 9.47
C ALA A 46 -25.48 10.37 7.97
N TYR A 47 -24.23 10.56 7.54
CA TYR A 47 -23.90 10.76 6.14
C TYR A 47 -24.15 9.51 5.28
N ALA A 48 -23.77 8.33 5.75
CA ALA A 48 -24.00 7.07 5.05
C ALA A 48 -25.49 6.78 4.88
N ASN A 49 -26.30 6.96 5.92
CA ASN A 49 -27.76 6.82 5.83
C ASN A 49 -28.36 7.76 4.77
N LYS A 50 -27.88 9.00 4.71
CA LYS A 50 -28.32 9.98 3.71
C LYS A 50 -27.93 9.56 2.28
N LEU A 51 -26.77 8.93 2.10
CA LEU A 51 -26.37 8.39 0.80
C LEU A 51 -27.28 7.23 0.39
N ASP A 52 -27.59 6.31 1.30
CA ASP A 52 -28.48 5.18 1.04
C ASP A 52 -29.92 5.59 0.71
N GLU A 53 -30.39 6.70 1.27
CA GLU A 53 -31.68 7.31 0.90
C GLU A 53 -31.68 7.81 -0.56
N GLN A 54 -30.54 8.29 -1.06
CA GLN A 54 -30.39 8.77 -2.44
C GLN A 54 -30.20 7.61 -3.41
N HIS A 55 -29.29 6.71 -3.10
CA HIS A 55 -28.99 5.49 -3.85
C HIS A 55 -28.64 4.37 -2.88
N LYS A 56 -29.49 3.35 -2.82
CA LYS A 56 -29.28 2.22 -1.91
C LYS A 56 -27.93 1.55 -2.16
N GLY A 57 -27.11 1.44 -1.10
CA GLY A 57 -25.80 0.80 -1.12
C GLY A 57 -24.63 1.78 -1.19
N ASP A 58 -24.88 3.08 -1.46
CA ASP A 58 -23.81 4.09 -1.48
C ASP A 58 -23.27 4.39 -0.08
N GLY A 59 -24.08 4.16 0.98
CA GLY A 59 -23.66 4.33 2.37
C GLY A 59 -22.51 3.40 2.76
N ASP A 60 -22.47 2.20 2.18
CA ASP A 60 -21.44 1.19 2.46
C ASP A 60 -20.04 1.64 1.98
N LEU A 61 -19.95 2.52 0.98
CA LEU A 61 -18.67 2.99 0.40
C LEU A 61 -17.88 3.92 1.33
N VAL A 62 -18.56 4.62 2.24
CA VAL A 62 -17.94 5.56 3.18
C VAL A 62 -17.78 4.96 4.58
N TRP A 63 -18.18 3.70 4.72
CA TRP A 63 -18.27 2.99 5.99
C TRP A 63 -17.04 2.10 6.21
N ASN A 64 -16.55 2.02 7.45
CA ASN A 64 -15.48 1.11 7.81
C ASN A 64 -15.79 0.30 9.07
N ALA A 65 -14.92 -0.66 9.39
CA ALA A 65 -15.13 -1.57 10.52
C ALA A 65 -15.16 -0.86 11.90
N VAL A 66 -14.43 0.26 12.04
CA VAL A 66 -14.45 1.09 13.25
C VAL A 66 -15.79 1.81 13.38
N ASP A 67 -16.28 2.41 12.29
CA ASP A 67 -17.58 3.08 12.25
C ASP A 67 -18.71 2.07 12.55
N ALA A 68 -18.61 0.84 12.00
CA ALA A 68 -19.53 -0.26 12.28
C ALA A 68 -19.55 -0.66 13.77
N ASN A 69 -18.39 -0.72 14.41
CA ASN A 69 -18.29 -1.01 15.84
C ASN A 69 -19.02 0.06 16.67
N TYR A 70 -18.76 1.33 16.44
CA TYR A 70 -19.44 2.41 17.16
C TYR A 70 -20.94 2.43 16.90
N ASN A 71 -21.37 2.27 15.64
CA ASN A 71 -22.78 2.26 15.31
C ASN A 71 -23.55 1.13 16.01
N LYS A 72 -22.91 -0.03 16.16
CA LYS A 72 -23.51 -1.19 16.86
C LYS A 72 -23.53 -1.03 18.38
N LEU A 73 -22.50 -0.44 18.96
CA LEU A 73 -22.35 -0.34 20.42
C LEU A 73 -23.02 0.90 21.02
N MET A 74 -23.10 2.00 20.27
CA MET A 74 -23.64 3.26 20.75
C MET A 74 -25.17 3.28 20.68
N GLY A 75 -25.81 3.82 21.72
CA GLY A 75 -27.24 4.09 21.73
C GLY A 75 -27.64 5.15 20.71
N LYS A 76 -28.95 5.33 20.53
CA LYS A 76 -29.54 6.40 19.73
C LYS A 76 -30.29 7.39 20.63
N ASP A 77 -30.24 8.67 20.28
CA ASP A 77 -31.03 9.71 20.93
C ASP A 77 -32.51 9.65 20.51
N GLU A 78 -33.33 10.56 21.04
CA GLU A 78 -34.77 10.64 20.76
C GLU A 78 -35.09 10.92 19.28
N GLU A 79 -34.16 11.56 18.57
CA GLU A 79 -34.27 11.85 17.13
C GLU A 79 -33.77 10.69 16.26
N GLY A 80 -33.22 9.63 16.87
CA GLY A 80 -32.70 8.46 16.19
C GLY A 80 -31.24 8.59 15.74
N ASN A 81 -30.54 9.66 16.12
CA ASN A 81 -29.13 9.85 15.82
C ASN A 81 -28.26 9.06 16.80
N GLN A 82 -27.09 8.60 16.35
CA GLN A 82 -26.15 7.89 17.20
C GLN A 82 -25.62 8.81 18.30
N MET A 83 -25.76 8.39 19.56
CA MET A 83 -25.20 9.09 20.73
C MET A 83 -23.68 9.18 20.63
N THR A 84 -23.11 10.18 21.32
CA THR A 84 -21.66 10.45 21.27
C THR A 84 -21.14 10.79 22.66
N TYR A 85 -19.83 10.63 22.83
CA TYR A 85 -19.10 11.07 24.03
C TYR A 85 -18.17 12.23 23.70
N ASP A 86 -17.99 13.15 24.63
CA ASP A 86 -16.93 14.17 24.56
C ASP A 86 -15.59 13.53 24.94
N GLY A 87 -14.59 13.60 24.06
CA GLY A 87 -13.26 13.08 24.36
C GLY A 87 -12.44 14.06 25.19
N ARG A 88 -11.77 13.53 26.22
CA ARG A 88 -10.82 14.27 27.07
C ARG A 88 -9.40 14.16 26.51
N SER A 89 -8.95 12.95 26.23
CA SER A 89 -7.59 12.66 25.77
C SER A 89 -7.55 11.37 24.98
N PHE A 90 -6.59 11.24 24.07
CA PHE A 90 -6.32 9.99 23.37
C PHE A 90 -4.90 9.48 23.60
N LEU A 91 -4.73 8.17 23.44
CA LEU A 91 -3.46 7.49 23.27
C LEU A 91 -3.57 6.60 22.03
N PHE A 92 -2.62 6.75 21.12
CA PHE A 92 -2.46 5.94 19.93
C PHE A 92 -1.09 5.25 19.96
N GLY A 93 -1.08 3.96 19.68
CA GLY A 93 0.12 3.18 19.46
C GLY A 93 -0.04 2.33 18.21
N GLN A 94 0.95 2.33 17.34
CA GLN A 94 0.98 1.49 16.15
C GLN A 94 2.36 0.86 15.99
N TYR A 95 2.35 -0.42 15.66
CA TYR A 95 3.52 -1.20 15.30
C TYR A 95 3.30 -1.88 13.95
N GLN A 96 4.17 -1.56 13.01
CA GLN A 96 4.22 -2.15 11.68
C GLN A 96 5.50 -2.96 11.54
N LYS A 97 5.40 -4.08 10.84
CA LYS A 97 6.53 -4.93 10.47
C LYS A 97 6.27 -5.61 9.14
N GLY A 98 7.35 -5.93 8.44
CA GLY A 98 7.23 -6.58 7.16
C GLY A 98 8.36 -6.21 6.21
N TYR A 99 8.30 -6.78 5.01
CA TYR A 99 9.23 -6.50 3.94
C TYR A 99 8.57 -6.74 2.57
N ILE A 100 9.16 -6.14 1.55
CA ILE A 100 9.04 -6.62 0.16
C ILE A 100 10.39 -7.23 -0.21
N GLY A 101 10.40 -8.53 -0.49
CA GLY A 101 11.57 -9.26 -0.93
C GLY A 101 11.56 -9.34 -2.45
N GLU A 102 12.71 -9.11 -3.08
CA GLU A 102 12.84 -9.09 -4.53
C GLU A 102 13.90 -10.09 -4.96
N TYR A 103 13.54 -10.94 -5.91
CA TYR A 103 14.37 -11.97 -6.52
C TYR A 103 14.54 -11.62 -8.00
N ASP A 104 15.69 -11.07 -8.37
CA ASP A 104 15.98 -10.60 -9.72
C ASP A 104 16.82 -11.60 -10.50
N PHE A 105 16.33 -12.02 -11.66
CA PHE A 105 17.05 -12.80 -12.66
C PHE A 105 17.50 -11.88 -13.79
N ASN A 106 18.80 -11.74 -13.97
CA ASN A 106 19.42 -10.76 -14.85
C ASN A 106 20.15 -11.45 -16.01
N ILE A 107 19.93 -10.97 -17.22
CA ILE A 107 20.66 -11.38 -18.43
C ILE A 107 21.18 -10.11 -19.10
N SER A 108 22.46 -10.09 -19.48
CA SER A 108 23.01 -8.99 -20.26
C SER A 108 23.89 -9.47 -21.40
N VAL A 109 23.81 -8.75 -22.52
CA VAL A 109 24.61 -8.99 -23.72
C VAL A 109 25.38 -7.73 -24.07
N GLY A 110 26.70 -7.85 -24.16
CA GLY A 110 27.61 -6.79 -24.59
C GLY A 110 28.12 -7.05 -26.00
N PHE A 111 28.14 -6.03 -26.84
CA PHE A 111 28.64 -6.06 -28.21
C PHE A 111 29.81 -5.10 -28.36
N ASN A 112 30.95 -5.62 -28.79
CA ASN A 112 32.14 -4.85 -29.19
C ASN A 112 32.61 -3.83 -28.15
N ASP A 113 32.36 -4.12 -26.86
CA ASP A 113 32.64 -3.22 -25.74
C ASP A 113 32.10 -1.79 -25.89
N ARG A 114 31.00 -1.64 -26.64
CA ARG A 114 30.35 -0.34 -26.91
C ARG A 114 28.87 -0.33 -26.59
N VAL A 115 28.16 -1.43 -26.80
CA VAL A 115 26.72 -1.53 -26.55
C VAL A 115 26.47 -2.66 -25.56
N TRP A 116 25.70 -2.39 -24.52
CA TRP A 116 25.23 -3.40 -23.57
C TRP A 116 23.72 -3.34 -23.51
N LEU A 117 23.07 -4.49 -23.68
CA LEU A 117 21.65 -4.68 -23.46
C LEU A 117 21.46 -5.50 -22.19
N GLY A 118 20.52 -5.10 -21.35
CA GLY A 118 20.16 -5.77 -20.12
C GLY A 118 18.67 -6.07 -20.08
N PHE A 119 18.33 -7.26 -19.59
CA PHE A 119 16.99 -7.66 -19.24
C PHE A 119 16.99 -8.23 -17.81
N THR A 120 16.02 -7.82 -17.00
CA THR A 120 15.79 -8.35 -15.66
C THR A 120 14.34 -8.78 -15.54
N LEU A 121 14.12 -9.98 -14.99
CA LEU A 121 12.83 -10.43 -14.50
C LEU A 121 12.88 -10.44 -12.98
N GLY A 122 12.01 -9.68 -12.33
CA GLY A 122 11.91 -9.63 -10.88
C GLY A 122 10.68 -10.39 -10.38
N ILE A 123 10.83 -11.12 -9.28
CA ILE A 123 9.74 -11.72 -8.52
C ILE A 123 9.74 -11.07 -7.14
N HIS A 124 8.55 -10.65 -6.70
CA HIS A 124 8.34 -9.92 -5.46
C HIS A 124 7.54 -10.78 -4.48
N ASP A 125 7.95 -10.75 -3.22
CA ASP A 125 7.28 -11.41 -2.10
C ASP A 125 6.92 -10.34 -1.06
N VAL A 126 5.63 -10.15 -0.82
CA VAL A 126 5.10 -9.08 0.04
C VAL A 126 4.64 -9.66 1.36
N HIS A 127 5.18 -9.12 2.44
CA HIS A 127 4.77 -9.44 3.80
C HIS A 127 4.61 -8.15 4.60
N TYR A 128 3.38 -7.83 5.01
CA TYR A 128 3.10 -6.67 5.84
C TYR A 128 2.15 -7.05 6.97
N ARG A 129 2.43 -6.53 8.17
CA ARG A 129 1.56 -6.63 9.34
C ARG A 129 1.58 -5.30 10.09
N SER A 130 0.41 -4.78 10.41
CA SER A 130 0.19 -3.61 11.26
C SER A 130 -0.71 -4.00 12.41
N ASN A 131 -0.35 -3.57 13.61
CA ASN A 131 -1.22 -3.62 14.78
C ASN A 131 -1.28 -2.22 15.37
N SER A 132 -2.47 -1.73 15.65
CA SER A 132 -2.67 -0.45 16.31
C SER A 132 -3.67 -0.56 17.45
N VAL A 133 -3.47 0.30 18.44
CA VAL A 133 -4.39 0.53 19.54
C VAL A 133 -4.66 2.02 19.61
N TYR A 134 -5.91 2.38 19.78
CA TYR A 134 -6.38 3.75 19.98
C TYR A 134 -7.33 3.77 21.18
N THR A 135 -6.96 4.49 22.23
CA THR A 135 -7.79 4.64 23.43
C THR A 135 -8.19 6.10 23.61
N GLU A 136 -9.47 6.37 23.86
CA GLU A 136 -9.98 7.68 24.28
C GLU A 136 -10.48 7.60 25.72
N ASN A 137 -10.07 8.55 26.55
CA ASN A 137 -10.77 8.84 27.79
C ASN A 137 -11.86 9.86 27.51
N TYR A 138 -13.08 9.61 27.98
CA TYR A 138 -14.20 10.52 27.81
C TYR A 138 -14.30 11.52 28.98
N VAL A 139 -15.02 12.61 28.75
CA VAL A 139 -15.38 13.59 29.78
C VAL A 139 -16.58 13.05 30.55
N ALA A 140 -16.37 12.58 31.77
CA ALA A 140 -17.41 12.06 32.65
C ALA A 140 -17.01 12.17 34.14
N ASP A 141 -17.98 12.05 35.04
CA ASP A 141 -17.77 12.19 36.49
C ASP A 141 -16.93 11.03 37.07
N LYS A 142 -17.23 9.80 36.63
CA LYS A 142 -16.43 8.59 36.83
C LYS A 142 -15.72 8.21 35.53
N GLU A 143 -14.72 7.34 35.66
CA GLU A 143 -13.91 6.87 34.53
C GLU A 143 -14.77 6.23 33.43
N ALA A 144 -14.66 6.78 32.22
CA ALA A 144 -15.26 6.25 31.00
C ALA A 144 -14.22 6.34 29.87
N TYR A 145 -14.07 5.26 29.11
CA TYR A 145 -13.10 5.16 28.04
C TYR A 145 -13.58 4.25 26.91
N GLY A 146 -12.99 4.43 25.73
CA GLY A 146 -13.11 3.51 24.61
C GLY A 146 -11.75 3.09 24.12
N THR A 147 -11.56 1.80 23.85
CA THR A 147 -10.33 1.28 23.25
C THR A 147 -10.65 0.52 21.98
N ALA A 148 -10.06 0.97 20.87
CA ALA A 148 -10.10 0.30 19.59
C ALA A 148 -8.76 -0.40 19.32
N TRP A 149 -8.83 -1.66 18.87
CA TRP A 149 -7.67 -2.39 18.36
C TRP A 149 -7.88 -2.69 16.88
N GLU A 150 -6.84 -2.50 16.09
CA GLU A 150 -6.86 -2.84 14.67
C GLU A 150 -5.67 -3.72 14.35
N SER A 151 -5.92 -4.81 13.63
CA SER A 151 -4.90 -5.69 13.07
C SER A 151 -5.11 -5.77 11.57
N GLN A 152 -4.06 -5.47 10.81
CA GLN A 152 -4.04 -5.60 9.36
C GLN A 152 -2.87 -6.44 8.91
N ARG A 153 -3.12 -7.34 7.96
CA ARG A 153 -2.11 -8.17 7.31
C ARG A 153 -2.29 -8.04 5.80
N ILE A 154 -1.18 -7.83 5.09
CA ILE A 154 -1.18 -7.89 3.62
C ILE A 154 -0.07 -8.87 3.22
N THR A 155 -0.42 -9.85 2.40
CA THR A 155 0.53 -10.80 1.83
C THR A 155 0.25 -11.04 0.37
N GLY A 156 1.29 -11.35 -0.41
CA GLY A 156 1.10 -11.71 -1.80
C GLY A 156 2.39 -11.71 -2.57
N THR A 157 2.27 -11.81 -3.89
CA THR A 157 3.41 -11.88 -4.79
C THR A 157 3.26 -10.85 -5.90
N GLY A 158 4.36 -10.56 -6.58
CA GLY A 158 4.32 -9.76 -7.79
C GLY A 158 5.44 -10.11 -8.74
N TYR A 159 5.37 -9.59 -9.95
CA TYR A 159 6.43 -9.74 -10.94
C TYR A 159 6.61 -8.46 -11.75
N ASP A 160 7.80 -8.25 -12.26
CA ASP A 160 8.12 -7.14 -13.15
C ASP A 160 9.23 -7.50 -14.15
N ALA A 161 9.34 -6.69 -15.20
CA ALA A 161 10.34 -6.81 -16.23
C ALA A 161 11.03 -5.45 -16.44
N LYS A 162 12.36 -5.48 -16.53
CA LYS A 162 13.19 -4.29 -16.72
C LYS A 162 14.05 -4.48 -17.97
N LEU A 163 14.12 -3.45 -18.80
CA LEU A 163 14.94 -3.42 -20.00
C LEU A 163 15.86 -2.19 -19.96
N GLY A 164 17.13 -2.42 -20.22
CA GLY A 164 18.15 -1.38 -20.21
C GLY A 164 19.09 -1.47 -21.41
N ILE A 165 19.54 -0.32 -21.88
CA ILE A 165 20.62 -0.19 -22.85
C ILE A 165 21.67 0.77 -22.31
N ILE A 166 22.94 0.43 -22.51
CA ILE A 166 24.07 1.33 -22.29
C ILE A 166 24.87 1.38 -23.58
N PHE A 167 25.21 2.60 -24.00
CA PHE A 167 26.00 2.88 -25.17
C PHE A 167 27.20 3.74 -24.80
N ARG A 168 28.38 3.37 -25.29
CA ARG A 168 29.62 4.15 -25.22
C ARG A 168 29.86 4.80 -26.59
N PRO A 169 29.64 6.12 -26.75
CA PRO A 169 29.70 6.78 -28.05
C PRO A 169 31.10 6.85 -28.68
N VAL A 170 32.13 7.02 -27.84
CA VAL A 170 33.51 7.18 -28.27
C VAL A 170 34.35 6.06 -27.65
N GLU A 171 35.08 5.31 -28.47
CA GLU A 171 35.84 4.14 -28.03
C GLU A 171 36.92 4.48 -26.99
N ASP A 172 37.65 5.58 -27.23
CA ASP A 172 38.72 6.07 -26.35
C ASP A 172 38.20 6.80 -25.10
N SER A 173 36.89 7.04 -25.00
CA SER A 173 36.29 7.76 -23.87
C SER A 173 35.57 6.81 -22.93
N PRO A 174 35.72 6.94 -21.61
CA PRO A 174 34.93 6.19 -20.63
C PRO A 174 33.48 6.71 -20.51
N PHE A 175 33.06 7.66 -21.34
CA PHE A 175 31.72 8.22 -21.34
C PHE A 175 30.66 7.23 -21.84
N ARG A 176 29.57 7.11 -21.07
CA ARG A 176 28.46 6.17 -21.32
C ARG A 176 27.14 6.92 -21.25
N ILE A 177 26.20 6.51 -22.10
CA ILE A 177 24.81 6.95 -22.09
C ILE A 177 23.96 5.70 -21.88
N GLY A 178 23.11 5.71 -20.88
CA GLY A 178 22.15 4.64 -20.62
C GLY A 178 20.71 5.10 -20.81
N ALA A 179 19.84 4.18 -21.17
CA ALA A 179 18.40 4.36 -21.10
C ALA A 179 17.74 3.08 -20.59
N TYR A 180 16.62 3.20 -19.89
CA TYR A 180 15.90 2.05 -19.38
C TYR A 180 14.38 2.30 -19.32
N VAL A 181 13.66 1.18 -19.30
CA VAL A 181 12.22 1.10 -19.05
C VAL A 181 11.96 -0.05 -18.08
N ASN A 182 11.18 0.23 -17.05
CA ASN A 182 10.71 -0.75 -16.07
C ASN A 182 9.20 -0.84 -16.22
N SER A 183 8.71 -2.07 -16.33
CA SER A 183 7.26 -2.32 -16.24
C SER A 183 6.74 -1.98 -14.85
N PRO A 184 5.41 -1.86 -14.70
CA PRO A 184 4.75 -2.09 -13.44
C PRO A 184 5.25 -3.37 -12.80
N VAL A 185 5.36 -3.35 -11.48
CA VAL A 185 5.18 -4.56 -10.70
C VAL A 185 3.69 -4.87 -10.69
N PHE A 186 3.35 -6.05 -11.20
CA PHE A 186 2.00 -6.60 -11.22
C PHE A 186 1.81 -7.45 -9.96
N TYR A 187 1.18 -6.89 -8.94
CA TYR A 187 0.94 -7.56 -7.66
C TYR A 187 -0.40 -8.29 -7.64
N ASP A 188 -0.42 -9.45 -6.98
CA ASP A 188 -1.62 -10.15 -6.51
C ASP A 188 -1.52 -10.25 -4.98
N LEU A 189 -2.44 -9.58 -4.27
CA LEU A 189 -2.36 -9.33 -2.84
C LEU A 189 -3.65 -9.77 -2.15
N SER A 190 -3.49 -10.32 -0.96
CA SER A 190 -4.55 -10.64 -0.03
C SER A 190 -4.38 -9.79 1.23
N MET A 191 -5.43 -9.10 1.63
CA MET A 191 -5.50 -8.28 2.83
C MET A 191 -6.50 -8.86 3.80
N ASP A 192 -6.08 -9.05 5.05
CA ASP A 192 -6.96 -9.37 6.17
C ASP A 192 -6.95 -8.20 7.16
N GLY A 193 -8.13 -7.77 7.60
CA GLY A 193 -8.32 -6.73 8.59
C GLY A 193 -9.25 -7.19 9.72
N THR A 194 -8.93 -6.80 10.95
CA THR A 194 -9.81 -6.95 12.11
C THR A 194 -9.80 -5.65 12.89
N ALA A 195 -10.97 -5.19 13.29
CA ALA A 195 -11.17 -4.03 14.15
C ALA A 195 -12.04 -4.42 15.34
N ASP A 196 -11.48 -4.29 16.53
CA ASP A 196 -12.14 -4.50 17.80
C ASP A 196 -12.40 -3.14 18.46
N LEU A 197 -13.52 -3.03 19.18
CA LEU A 197 -13.82 -1.88 20.01
C LEU A 197 -14.37 -2.36 21.35
N GLU A 198 -13.85 -1.81 22.43
CA GLU A 198 -14.37 -1.92 23.79
C GLU A 198 -14.75 -0.53 24.30
N LEU A 199 -15.93 -0.41 24.91
CA LEU A 199 -16.41 0.79 25.57
C LEU A 199 -16.72 0.45 27.03
N VAL A 200 -16.22 1.26 27.95
CA VAL A 200 -16.48 1.13 29.38
C VAL A 200 -16.94 2.49 29.92
N ASP A 201 -18.06 2.50 30.64
CA ASP A 201 -18.58 3.69 31.31
C ASP A 201 -18.99 3.35 32.75
N LYS A 202 -18.17 3.77 33.73
CA LYS A 202 -18.44 3.51 35.16
C LYS A 202 -19.52 4.41 35.76
N ASN A 203 -20.04 5.38 35.00
CA ASN A 203 -21.17 6.22 35.42
C ASN A 203 -22.50 5.48 35.30
N ILE A 204 -22.55 4.46 34.45
CA ILE A 204 -23.73 3.64 34.20
C ILE A 204 -23.49 2.31 34.91
N THR A 205 -24.38 1.96 35.84
CA THR A 205 -24.35 0.66 36.55
C THR A 205 -25.70 -0.05 36.45
N ASP A 206 -25.66 -1.37 36.35
CA ASP A 206 -26.86 -2.20 36.46
C ASP A 206 -27.35 -2.35 37.91
N ASP A 207 -28.47 -3.04 38.11
CA ASP A 207 -29.06 -3.30 39.44
C ASP A 207 -28.16 -4.16 40.36
N LYS A 208 -27.02 -4.66 39.86
CA LYS A 208 -26.05 -5.50 40.57
C LYS A 208 -24.69 -4.79 40.74
N ASP A 209 -24.65 -3.47 40.56
CA ASP A 209 -23.44 -2.63 40.62
C ASP A 209 -22.34 -2.97 39.59
N ASN A 210 -22.67 -3.67 38.50
CA ASN A 210 -21.73 -3.86 37.38
C ASN A 210 -21.71 -2.61 36.51
N TYR A 211 -20.52 -2.17 36.11
CA TYR A 211 -20.34 -1.06 35.18
C TYR A 211 -20.83 -1.42 33.77
N ALA A 212 -21.26 -0.42 32.99
CA ALA A 212 -21.57 -0.62 31.59
C ALA A 212 -20.28 -0.90 30.80
N GLU A 213 -20.21 -2.08 30.20
CA GLU A 213 -19.13 -2.52 29.33
C GLU A 213 -19.75 -3.16 28.09
N ALA A 214 -19.23 -2.80 26.91
CA ALA A 214 -19.66 -3.38 25.65
C ALA A 214 -18.49 -3.51 24.69
N SER A 215 -18.44 -4.62 23.96
CA SER A 215 -17.39 -4.87 22.96
C SER A 215 -17.97 -5.39 21.66
N ASN A 216 -17.36 -5.02 20.53
CA ASN A 216 -17.68 -5.61 19.23
C ASN A 216 -16.43 -5.79 18.37
N THR A 217 -16.44 -6.84 17.57
CA THR A 217 -15.39 -7.19 16.62
C THR A 217 -15.98 -7.21 15.21
N ASN A 218 -15.27 -6.61 14.26
CA ASN A 218 -15.53 -6.74 12.84
C ASN A 218 -14.26 -7.19 12.13
N SER A 219 -14.40 -8.11 11.16
CA SER A 219 -13.30 -8.60 10.35
C SER A 219 -13.68 -8.57 8.88
N SER A 220 -12.70 -8.31 8.01
CA SER A 220 -12.89 -8.31 6.56
C SER A 220 -11.61 -8.79 5.87
N SER A 221 -11.79 -9.47 4.75
CA SER A 221 -10.71 -9.88 3.86
C SER A 221 -10.96 -9.34 2.46
N LEU A 222 -9.91 -8.89 1.79
CA LEU A 222 -9.97 -8.35 0.43
C LEU A 222 -8.79 -8.88 -0.38
N ASP A 223 -9.11 -9.59 -1.46
CA ASP A 223 -8.13 -9.97 -2.47
C ASP A 223 -8.19 -8.98 -3.64
N TYR A 224 -7.03 -8.42 -4.00
CA TYR A 224 -6.94 -7.37 -5.01
C TYR A 224 -5.63 -7.47 -5.79
N ARG A 225 -5.61 -6.86 -6.96
CA ARG A 225 -4.42 -6.75 -7.79
C ARG A 225 -4.02 -5.28 -7.94
N LEU A 226 -2.72 -5.02 -7.97
CA LEU A 226 -2.18 -3.67 -8.09
C LEU A 226 -1.02 -3.64 -9.09
N ASN A 227 -1.16 -2.82 -10.11
CA ASN A 227 -0.11 -2.55 -11.08
C ASN A 227 0.52 -1.19 -10.74
N THR A 228 1.79 -1.23 -10.34
CA THR A 228 2.53 -0.01 -10.00
C THR A 228 2.89 0.82 -11.24
N ALA A 229 3.47 2.00 -11.05
CA ALA A 229 3.79 2.90 -12.15
C ALA A 229 4.88 2.33 -13.06
N TRP A 230 4.72 2.52 -14.38
CA TRP A 230 5.84 2.46 -15.31
C TRP A 230 6.92 3.46 -14.88
N LYS A 231 8.19 3.10 -15.10
CA LYS A 231 9.32 4.01 -14.89
C LYS A 231 10.25 3.97 -16.08
N THR A 232 10.70 5.12 -16.56
CA THR A 232 11.76 5.20 -17.58
C THR A 232 12.82 6.18 -17.13
N GLY A 233 14.02 6.01 -17.64
CA GLY A 233 15.07 6.97 -17.37
C GLY A 233 16.16 6.98 -18.41
N ILE A 234 16.89 8.09 -18.41
CA ILE A 234 18.11 8.30 -19.20
C ILE A 234 19.23 8.61 -18.21
N SER A 235 20.38 7.98 -18.40
CA SER A 235 21.55 8.16 -17.54
C SER A 235 22.78 8.52 -18.36
N LEU A 236 23.66 9.29 -17.75
CA LEU A 236 25.00 9.62 -18.25
C LEU A 236 26.00 9.16 -17.21
N GLY A 237 27.12 8.61 -17.66
CA GLY A 237 28.20 8.16 -16.79
C GLY A 237 29.55 8.51 -17.38
N HIS A 238 30.46 9.00 -16.56
CA HIS A 238 31.84 9.28 -16.97
C HIS A 238 32.82 8.88 -15.87
N THR A 239 34.00 8.40 -16.25
CA THR A 239 35.06 8.06 -15.30
C THR A 239 36.25 8.98 -15.55
N ILE A 240 36.69 9.71 -14.53
CA ILE A 240 37.86 10.60 -14.60
C ILE A 240 39.06 9.86 -14.01
N GLY A 241 40.03 9.54 -14.87
CA GLY A 241 41.15 8.67 -14.51
C GLY A 241 40.68 7.26 -14.15
N GLY A 242 41.28 6.66 -13.12
CA GLY A 242 40.90 5.33 -12.60
C GLY A 242 40.10 5.34 -11.29
N ASN A 243 39.86 6.51 -10.69
CA ASN A 243 39.49 6.62 -9.27
C ASN A 243 38.16 7.34 -9.01
N LEU A 244 37.61 8.05 -10.00
CA LEU A 244 36.39 8.85 -9.83
C LEU A 244 35.39 8.53 -10.93
N ALA A 245 34.17 8.16 -10.55
CA ALA A 245 33.04 7.99 -11.46
C ALA A 245 31.98 9.04 -11.14
N LEU A 246 31.51 9.74 -12.17
CA LEU A 246 30.43 10.71 -12.13
C LEU A 246 29.24 10.14 -12.90
N GLY A 247 28.04 10.34 -12.36
CA GLY A 247 26.79 9.90 -12.99
C GLY A 247 25.74 10.99 -12.91
N ALA A 248 24.81 10.99 -13.85
CA ALA A 248 23.59 11.78 -13.75
C ALA A 248 22.45 10.99 -14.38
N THR A 249 21.32 10.88 -13.69
CA THR A 249 20.15 10.14 -14.17
C THR A 249 18.91 10.99 -14.05
N TYR A 250 18.17 11.11 -15.15
CA TYR A 250 16.82 11.62 -15.17
C TYR A 250 15.85 10.45 -15.27
N GLU A 251 14.91 10.34 -14.34
CA GLU A 251 13.89 9.31 -14.28
C GLU A 251 12.50 9.94 -14.28
N TYR A 252 11.56 9.33 -14.97
CA TYR A 252 10.14 9.69 -14.95
C TYR A 252 9.29 8.47 -14.56
N ALA A 253 8.38 8.66 -13.61
CA ALA A 253 7.45 7.64 -13.14
C ALA A 253 6.00 8.09 -13.37
N TRP A 254 5.21 7.29 -14.08
CA TRP A 254 3.81 7.58 -14.40
C TRP A 254 2.85 7.11 -13.29
N TYR A 255 2.90 7.71 -12.10
CA TYR A 255 2.02 7.29 -10.99
C TYR A 255 0.52 7.48 -11.27
N ASN A 256 0.17 8.42 -12.13
CA ASN A 256 -1.21 8.61 -12.60
C ASN A 256 -1.72 7.49 -13.53
N HIS A 257 -0.86 6.53 -13.92
CA HIS A 257 -1.24 5.38 -14.76
C HIS A 257 -1.09 4.05 -14.00
N MET A 258 -1.07 4.10 -12.66
CA MET A 258 -1.25 2.90 -11.85
C MET A 258 -2.65 2.31 -12.08
N ASP A 259 -2.74 0.99 -12.05
CA ASP A 259 -3.97 0.25 -12.30
C ASP A 259 -4.30 -0.64 -11.09
N ASN A 260 -5.28 -0.20 -10.32
CA ASN A 260 -5.93 -0.94 -9.24
C ASN A 260 -6.98 -1.85 -9.87
N ARG A 261 -7.02 -3.10 -9.45
CA ARG A 261 -7.86 -4.12 -10.08
C ARG A 261 -8.60 -4.95 -9.05
N VAL A 262 -9.86 -5.22 -9.35
CA VAL A 262 -10.72 -6.10 -8.54
C VAL A 262 -10.78 -7.47 -9.20
N LYS A 263 -10.69 -8.54 -8.38
CA LYS A 263 -10.88 -9.91 -8.85
C LYS A 263 -12.37 -10.14 -9.14
N ASP A 264 -12.71 -10.53 -10.36
CA ASP A 264 -14.09 -10.56 -10.87
C ASP A 264 -14.57 -11.96 -11.30
N GLY A 265 -13.81 -13.00 -10.94
CA GLY A 265 -14.15 -14.39 -11.18
C GLY A 265 -12.94 -15.21 -11.59
N GLY A 266 -13.18 -16.21 -12.42
CA GLY A 266 -12.14 -17.09 -12.95
C GLY A 266 -12.70 -18.25 -13.75
N TYR A 267 -11.85 -18.93 -14.50
CA TYR A 267 -12.21 -20.09 -15.31
C TYR A 267 -11.32 -21.28 -14.96
N TYR A 268 -11.85 -22.48 -15.13
CA TYR A 268 -11.12 -23.72 -14.93
C TYR A 268 -10.50 -24.16 -16.26
N ASP A 269 -9.17 -24.35 -16.29
CA ASP A 269 -8.50 -24.96 -17.42
C ASP A 269 -8.39 -26.47 -17.20
N GLY A 270 -9.19 -27.24 -17.94
CA GLY A 270 -9.19 -28.70 -17.85
C GLY A 270 -7.95 -29.39 -18.42
N TYR A 271 -7.05 -28.68 -19.10
CA TYR A 271 -5.80 -29.25 -19.60
C TYR A 271 -4.69 -29.23 -18.55
N TRP A 272 -4.66 -28.18 -17.72
CA TRP A 272 -3.68 -28.02 -16.62
C TRP A 272 -4.24 -28.37 -15.24
N ASP A 273 -5.54 -28.67 -15.14
CA ASP A 273 -6.26 -28.95 -13.89
C ASP A 273 -6.11 -27.79 -12.87
N GLU A 274 -6.12 -26.56 -13.37
CA GLU A 274 -5.87 -25.34 -12.62
C GLU A 274 -6.99 -24.31 -12.81
N TYR A 275 -7.35 -23.61 -11.73
CA TYR A 275 -8.29 -22.50 -11.76
C TYR A 275 -7.54 -21.18 -11.95
N TYR A 276 -7.91 -20.42 -12.98
CA TYR A 276 -7.32 -19.13 -13.32
C TYR A 276 -8.26 -17.99 -12.93
N GLU A 277 -7.81 -17.13 -12.02
CA GLU A 277 -8.56 -15.94 -11.56
C GLU A 277 -8.46 -14.77 -12.54
N THR A 278 -9.62 -14.21 -12.90
CA THR A 278 -9.72 -13.00 -13.72
C THR A 278 -9.81 -11.75 -12.85
N SER A 279 -9.46 -10.61 -13.44
CA SER A 279 -9.59 -9.31 -12.77
C SER A 279 -9.84 -8.22 -13.79
N SER A 280 -10.64 -7.22 -13.42
CA SER A 280 -10.92 -6.01 -14.21
C SER A 280 -10.32 -4.76 -13.54
N SER A 281 -10.09 -3.72 -14.35
CA SER A 281 -9.68 -2.39 -13.89
C SER A 281 -10.76 -1.81 -12.99
N ASP A 282 -10.37 -1.33 -11.80
CA ASP A 282 -11.24 -0.54 -10.95
C ASP A 282 -11.19 0.92 -11.41
N ASP A 283 -12.13 1.29 -12.28
CA ASP A 283 -12.14 2.61 -12.91
C ASP A 283 -12.28 3.74 -11.88
N LEU A 284 -13.03 3.53 -10.79
CA LEU A 284 -13.22 4.54 -9.74
C LEU A 284 -11.94 4.76 -8.93
N MET A 285 -11.28 3.67 -8.50
CA MET A 285 -10.00 3.76 -7.81
C MET A 285 -8.89 4.29 -8.70
N ASN A 286 -8.92 3.97 -10.00
CA ASN A 286 -7.97 4.49 -10.98
C ASN A 286 -8.16 5.98 -11.25
N ASP A 287 -9.40 6.48 -11.27
CA ASP A 287 -9.65 7.91 -11.40
C ASP A 287 -9.25 8.69 -10.13
N HIS A 288 -9.51 8.14 -8.94
CA HIS A 288 -8.98 8.70 -7.70
C HIS A 288 -7.44 8.72 -7.68
N THR A 289 -6.80 7.66 -8.18
CA THR A 289 -5.35 7.55 -8.31
C THR A 289 -4.79 8.61 -9.26
N LYS A 290 -5.42 8.84 -10.42
CA LYS A 290 -5.03 9.90 -11.37
C LYS A 290 -5.12 11.30 -10.77
N GLN A 291 -6.11 11.55 -9.91
CA GLN A 291 -6.29 12.83 -9.24
C GLN A 291 -5.30 13.05 -8.09
N SER A 292 -4.97 11.98 -7.37
CA SER A 292 -4.15 12.02 -6.15
C SER A 292 -2.65 11.90 -6.42
N LEU A 293 -2.26 11.12 -7.43
CA LEU A 293 -0.87 10.84 -7.76
C LEU A 293 -0.54 11.39 -9.15
N GLN A 294 0.40 12.32 -9.19
CA GLN A 294 0.91 12.88 -10.45
C GLN A 294 2.18 12.16 -10.90
N GLY A 295 2.48 12.25 -12.19
CA GLY A 295 3.76 11.79 -12.70
C GLY A 295 4.92 12.56 -12.06
N VAL A 296 5.99 11.85 -11.69
CA VAL A 296 7.12 12.45 -10.97
C VAL A 296 8.39 12.35 -11.81
N SER A 297 9.05 13.49 -11.98
CA SER A 297 10.40 13.58 -12.52
C SER A 297 11.42 13.60 -11.38
N THR A 298 12.42 12.72 -11.44
CA THR A 298 13.51 12.65 -10.46
C THR A 298 14.85 12.84 -11.15
N LEU A 299 15.68 13.74 -10.63
CA LEU A 299 17.08 13.91 -11.03
C LEU A 299 18.00 13.35 -9.94
N LYS A 300 18.91 12.44 -10.31
CA LYS A 300 19.92 11.82 -9.44
C LYS A 300 21.31 12.22 -9.96
N LEU A 301 22.20 12.69 -9.09
CA LEU A 301 23.57 13.15 -9.40
C LEU A 301 24.58 12.42 -8.51
#